data_AF-X1I293-F1
#
_entry.id   AF-X1I293-F1
#
_cell.length_a   1.000
_cell.length_b   1.000
_cell.length_c   1.000
_cell.angle_alpha   90.00
_cell.angle_beta   90.00
_cell.angle_gamma   90.00
#
_symmetry.space_group_name_H-M   'P 1'
#
loop_
_entity.id
_entity.type
_entity.pdbx_description
1 polymer ?
#
loop_
_entity_poly.entity_id
_entity_poly.type
_entity_poly.pdbx_seq_one_letter_code
_entity_poly.pdbx_strand_id
1 'polypeptide(L)'
;YLLLPIFNYLGVRSSDKASMLVDRMGKWAVIIEGANTYSPDPNRRAARTRMEQIVYGEKGVMIANDYLVNSGGVIFAAQEHIIKTPENLQIPDEMLGNREAVEKWLKNHEDDFVKLSKQRLIAGEEYRENVIHHNMIELVDLLAANPDMLPCTAAQRVSIQRLSAKESQRTAKDIMVPIPTIDMKSSMQDAAKLMIEKNSGIVAVLSEGKLIGVATDWDITQATADGVCDVTVEKITTKDVITASPDYTMLDIVRELEQYQISAMPVVKDGKVLGKVSSDLITQRYVLSLL
;
A
#
# COMPACT_ATOMS: atom_id res chain seq x y z
N TYR A 1 -30.28 -20.20 7.73
CA TYR A 1 -31.10 -19.23 6.99
C TYR A 1 -30.19 -18.15 6.45
N LEU A 2 -29.88 -18.18 5.15
CA LEU A 2 -29.18 -17.08 4.47
C LEU A 2 -30.16 -15.89 4.42
N LEU A 3 -29.97 -14.92 5.30
CA LEU A 3 -30.66 -13.64 5.23
C LEU A 3 -30.18 -12.93 3.96
N LEU A 4 -31.08 -12.72 3.00
CA LEU A 4 -30.82 -11.80 1.89
C LEU A 4 -30.47 -10.42 2.50
N PRO A 5 -29.47 -9.70 1.95
CA PRO A 5 -29.15 -8.37 2.45
C PRO A 5 -30.37 -7.45 2.28
N ILE A 6 -30.91 -6.95 3.39
CA ILE A 6 -32.01 -5.99 3.38
C ILE A 6 -31.39 -4.59 3.41
N PHE A 7 -31.39 -3.93 2.26
CA PHE A 7 -30.98 -2.53 2.15
C PHE A 7 -31.96 -1.63 2.91
N ASN A 8 -31.45 -0.60 3.57
CA ASN A 8 -32.23 0.33 4.38
C ASN A 8 -33.11 -0.40 5.42
N TYR A 9 -32.55 -1.39 6.11
CA TYR A 9 -33.31 -2.17 7.08
C TYR A 9 -33.86 -1.30 8.23
N LEU A 10 -33.05 -0.43 8.84
CA LEU A 10 -33.45 0.43 9.96
C LEU A 10 -33.56 1.90 9.53
N GLY A 11 -34.66 2.55 9.92
CA GLY A 11 -34.91 3.98 9.71
C GLY A 11 -35.49 4.65 10.95
N VAL A 12 -35.37 5.98 11.00
CA VAL A 12 -35.83 6.77 12.16
C VAL A 12 -37.22 7.32 11.92
N ARG A 13 -37.48 7.81 10.71
CA ARG A 13 -38.75 8.44 10.33
C ARG A 13 -39.57 7.46 9.51
N SER A 14 -40.89 7.57 9.63
CA SER A 14 -41.83 6.85 8.75
C SER A 14 -41.68 7.22 7.27
N SER A 15 -41.11 8.39 6.97
CA SER A 15 -40.75 8.82 5.61
C SER A 15 -39.50 8.13 5.07
N ASP A 16 -38.64 7.62 5.95
CA ASP A 16 -37.48 6.84 5.56
C ASP A 16 -38.07 5.52 5.03
N LYS A 17 -37.82 5.18 3.76
CA LYS A 17 -38.32 3.95 3.12
C LYS A 17 -37.63 2.70 3.68
N ALA A 18 -37.60 2.57 5.01
CA ALA A 18 -36.91 1.54 5.75
C ALA A 18 -37.84 0.37 6.06
N SER A 19 -37.27 -0.83 6.12
CA SER A 19 -38.04 -2.04 6.44
C SER A 19 -38.51 -2.11 7.89
N MET A 20 -37.77 -1.47 8.80
CA MET A 20 -38.00 -1.43 10.23
C MET A 20 -37.73 0.00 10.74
N LEU A 21 -38.54 0.43 11.71
CA LEU A 21 -38.29 1.68 12.43
C LEU A 21 -37.58 1.39 13.74
N VAL A 22 -36.71 2.30 14.18
CA VAL A 22 -35.91 2.14 15.42
C VAL A 22 -36.78 1.98 16.67
N ASP A 23 -37.99 2.52 16.68
CA ASP A 23 -38.97 2.32 17.77
C ASP A 23 -39.51 0.87 17.84
N ARG A 24 -39.46 0.14 16.73
CA ARG A 24 -39.95 -1.25 16.58
C ARG A 24 -38.82 -2.29 16.48
N MET A 25 -37.56 -1.89 16.62
CA MET A 25 -36.40 -2.78 16.43
C MET A 25 -36.28 -3.91 17.47
N GLY A 26 -37.02 -3.85 18.59
CA GLY A 26 -36.92 -4.81 19.68
C GLY A 26 -35.75 -4.52 20.63
N LYS A 27 -35.29 -5.54 21.36
CA LYS A 27 -34.18 -5.44 22.32
C LYS A 27 -32.96 -6.17 21.77
N TRP A 28 -32.00 -5.42 21.24
CA TRP A 28 -30.76 -5.96 20.69
C TRP A 28 -29.59 -5.52 21.55
N ALA A 29 -28.56 -6.36 21.68
CA ALA A 29 -27.33 -5.99 22.38
C ALA A 29 -26.33 -5.34 21.42
N VAL A 30 -26.22 -5.89 20.20
CA VAL A 30 -25.29 -5.42 19.16
C VAL A 30 -25.95 -5.63 17.80
N ILE A 31 -25.68 -4.71 16.87
CA ILE A 31 -25.95 -4.84 15.44
C ILE A 31 -24.62 -5.02 14.72
N ILE A 32 -24.52 -6.04 13.88
CA ILE A 32 -23.37 -6.22 12.98
C ILE A 32 -23.81 -5.82 11.58
N GLU A 33 -23.16 -4.81 11.03
CA GLU A 33 -23.42 -4.34 9.67
C GLU A 33 -22.42 -4.95 8.69
N GLY A 34 -22.92 -5.62 7.66
CA GLY A 34 -22.10 -6.13 6.55
C GLY A 34 -21.81 -5.08 5.49
N ALA A 35 -20.73 -5.30 4.74
CA ALA A 35 -20.19 -4.51 3.62
C ALA A 35 -21.08 -3.35 3.14
N ASN A 36 -20.97 -2.21 3.80
CA ASN A 36 -21.68 -1.00 3.41
C ASN A 36 -20.64 0.07 3.12
N THR A 37 -20.33 0.23 1.84
CA THR A 37 -19.42 1.27 1.36
C THR A 37 -19.90 2.61 1.90
N TYR A 38 -19.04 3.31 2.65
CA TYR A 38 -19.29 4.68 3.08
C TYR A 38 -19.87 5.47 1.91
N SER A 39 -21.10 5.98 2.07
CA SER A 39 -21.67 6.81 1.03
C SER A 39 -21.04 8.20 1.09
N PRO A 40 -20.49 8.72 -0.02
CA PRO A 40 -19.97 10.09 -0.07
C PRO A 40 -21.09 11.13 -0.02
N ASP A 41 -22.35 10.73 -0.23
CA ASP A 41 -23.52 11.59 -0.17
C ASP A 41 -23.76 12.14 1.26
N PRO A 42 -23.66 13.46 1.47
CA PRO A 42 -23.88 14.10 2.78
C PRO A 42 -25.25 13.77 3.39
N ASN A 43 -26.29 13.61 2.58
CA ASN A 43 -27.64 13.31 3.08
C ASN A 43 -27.73 11.90 3.65
N ARG A 44 -27.10 10.93 2.99
CA ARG A 44 -27.01 9.55 3.49
C ARG A 44 -26.17 9.48 4.75
N ARG A 45 -25.07 10.23 4.83
CA ARG A 45 -24.26 10.35 6.06
C ARG A 45 -25.07 10.94 7.21
N ALA A 46 -25.79 12.03 6.99
CA ALA A 46 -26.63 12.64 8.02
C ALA A 46 -27.76 11.72 8.49
N ALA A 47 -28.41 10.99 7.58
CA ALA A 47 -29.44 10.01 7.92
C ALA A 47 -28.87 8.85 8.76
N ARG A 48 -27.70 8.34 8.37
CA ARG A 48 -26.94 7.31 9.10
C ARG A 48 -26.58 7.76 10.51
N THR A 49 -25.98 8.95 10.65
CA THR A 49 -25.61 9.54 11.94
C THR A 49 -26.82 9.68 12.86
N ARG A 50 -27.95 10.16 12.33
CA ARG A 50 -29.19 10.29 13.12
C ARG A 50 -29.70 8.94 13.61
N MET A 51 -29.70 7.93 12.74
CA MET A 51 -30.11 6.57 13.12
C MET A 51 -29.22 6.04 14.25
N GLU A 52 -27.91 6.20 14.12
CA GLU A 52 -26.96 5.73 15.12
C GLU A 52 -27.03 6.50 16.44
N GLN A 53 -27.32 7.80 16.44
CA GLN A 53 -27.58 8.56 17.67
C GLN A 53 -28.72 7.96 18.50
N ILE A 54 -29.80 7.54 17.84
CA ILE A 54 -30.95 6.95 18.53
C ILE A 54 -30.63 5.50 18.94
N VAL A 55 -30.08 4.71 18.03
CA VAL A 55 -29.79 3.29 18.28
C VAL A 55 -28.70 3.12 19.35
N TYR A 56 -27.61 3.87 19.28
CA TYR A 56 -26.53 3.80 20.25
C TYR A 56 -26.83 4.66 21.48
N GLY A 57 -27.09 5.95 21.30
CA GLY A 57 -27.24 6.91 22.40
C GLY A 57 -28.52 6.72 23.22
N GLU A 58 -29.67 6.51 22.58
CA GLU A 58 -30.94 6.37 23.30
C GLU A 58 -31.27 4.92 23.67
N LYS A 59 -30.96 3.96 22.78
CA LYS A 59 -31.31 2.55 22.99
C LYS A 59 -30.16 1.71 23.58
N GLY A 60 -28.93 2.24 23.65
CA GLY A 60 -27.77 1.54 24.19
C GLY A 60 -27.29 0.37 23.32
N VAL A 61 -27.61 0.36 22.02
CA VAL A 61 -27.29 -0.73 21.09
C VAL A 61 -26.09 -0.33 20.24
N MET A 62 -24.98 -1.05 20.38
CA MET A 62 -23.79 -0.79 19.57
C MET A 62 -23.97 -1.28 18.14
N ILE A 63 -23.59 -0.47 17.16
CA ILE A 63 -23.51 -0.85 15.75
C ILE A 63 -22.04 -1.10 15.40
N ALA A 64 -21.66 -2.37 15.28
CA ALA A 64 -20.35 -2.78 14.79
C ALA A 64 -20.36 -2.76 13.26
N ASN A 65 -19.60 -1.84 12.66
CA ASN A 65 -19.51 -1.73 11.22
C ASN A 65 -18.51 -2.72 10.63
N ASP A 66 -18.59 -2.90 9.32
CA ASP A 66 -17.73 -3.79 8.56
C ASP A 66 -16.25 -3.41 8.64
N TYR A 67 -15.89 -2.15 8.83
CA TYR A 67 -14.50 -1.69 9.01
C TYR A 67 -13.79 -2.32 10.20
N LEU A 68 -14.52 -2.69 11.26
CA LEU A 68 -13.94 -3.39 12.42
C LEU A 68 -13.56 -4.83 12.06
N VAL A 69 -14.21 -5.42 11.05
CA VAL A 69 -14.05 -6.81 10.62
C VAL A 69 -13.34 -6.99 9.27
N ASN A 70 -13.31 -5.95 8.43
CA ASN A 70 -12.66 -5.89 7.12
C ASN A 70 -11.42 -4.98 7.21
N SER A 71 -10.26 -5.61 7.31
CA SER A 71 -8.93 -5.00 7.46
C SER A 71 -8.42 -4.30 6.18
N GLY A 72 -9.20 -3.41 5.56
CA GLY A 72 -8.71 -2.55 4.47
C GLY A 72 -8.24 -3.28 3.20
N GLY A 73 -8.73 -4.48 2.97
CA GLY A 73 -8.51 -5.28 1.78
C GLY A 73 -9.48 -6.45 1.82
N VAL A 74 -10.00 -6.85 0.65
CA VAL A 74 -10.79 -8.09 0.54
C VAL A 74 -9.97 -9.19 1.25
N ILE A 75 -10.49 -9.72 2.35
CA ILE A 75 -9.76 -10.55 3.34
C ILE A 75 -9.00 -11.71 2.67
N PHE A 76 -9.45 -12.15 1.50
CA PHE A 76 -8.84 -13.22 0.71
C PHE A 76 -7.71 -12.77 -0.23
N ALA A 77 -7.69 -11.52 -0.70
CA ALA A 77 -6.62 -11.00 -1.57
C ALA A 77 -5.34 -10.63 -0.78
N ALA A 78 -5.44 -10.48 0.54
CA ALA A 78 -4.32 -10.06 1.38
C ALA A 78 -3.37 -11.21 1.81
N GLN A 79 -3.78 -12.48 1.67
CA GLN A 79 -3.01 -13.61 2.21
C GLN A 79 -1.65 -13.80 1.52
N GLU A 80 -1.54 -13.45 0.24
CA GLU A 80 -0.25 -13.52 -0.48
C GLU A 80 0.77 -12.49 0.02
N HIS A 81 0.30 -11.41 0.64
CA HIS A 81 1.16 -10.43 1.30
C HIS A 81 1.63 -10.89 2.68
N ILE A 82 0.84 -11.74 3.36
CA ILE A 82 1.20 -12.31 4.67
C ILE A 82 2.28 -13.38 4.49
N ILE A 83 2.07 -14.32 3.57
CA ILE A 83 3.06 -15.33 3.19
C ILE A 83 3.32 -15.23 1.68
N LYS A 84 4.44 -14.61 1.33
CA LYS A 84 4.89 -14.47 -0.07
C LYS A 84 5.15 -15.84 -0.70
N THR A 85 4.94 -15.93 -2.00
CA THR A 85 5.26 -17.14 -2.76
C THR A 85 6.78 -17.38 -2.70
N PRO A 86 7.23 -18.52 -2.16
CA PRO A 86 8.65 -18.88 -2.11
C PRO A 86 9.29 -18.88 -3.49
N GLU A 87 10.59 -18.58 -3.58
CA GLU A 87 11.33 -18.53 -4.85
C GLU A 87 11.20 -19.82 -5.66
N ASN A 88 11.19 -20.98 -4.99
CA ASN A 88 11.03 -22.29 -5.65
C ASN A 88 9.62 -22.55 -6.20
N LEU A 89 8.63 -21.72 -5.82
CA LEU A 89 7.26 -21.74 -6.34
C LEU A 89 6.94 -20.51 -7.20
N GLN A 90 7.95 -19.75 -7.62
CA GLN A 90 7.78 -18.74 -8.64
C GLN A 90 7.97 -19.36 -10.03
N ILE A 91 7.11 -18.98 -10.97
CA ILE A 91 7.20 -19.47 -12.35
C ILE A 91 8.51 -18.94 -12.94
N PRO A 92 9.38 -19.80 -13.51
CA PRO A 92 10.63 -19.36 -14.12
C PRO A 92 10.39 -18.40 -15.29
N ASP A 93 11.20 -17.34 -15.38
CA ASP A 93 11.07 -16.31 -16.42
C ASP A 93 11.14 -16.88 -17.84
N GLU A 94 11.95 -17.92 -18.04
CA GLU A 94 12.14 -18.63 -19.31
C GLU A 94 10.85 -19.30 -19.83
N MET A 95 9.88 -19.55 -18.95
CA MET A 95 8.59 -20.18 -19.29
C MET A 95 7.48 -19.16 -19.52
N LEU A 96 7.70 -17.87 -19.23
CA LEU A 96 6.71 -16.83 -19.40
C LEU A 96 6.33 -16.68 -20.87
N GLY A 97 5.03 -16.73 -21.16
CA GLY A 97 4.49 -16.69 -22.53
C GLY A 97 4.31 -18.07 -23.18
N ASN A 98 4.85 -19.15 -22.60
CA ASN A 98 4.57 -20.52 -23.04
C ASN A 98 3.55 -21.20 -22.12
N ARG A 99 2.28 -21.17 -22.54
CA ARG A 99 1.16 -21.67 -21.74
C ARG A 99 1.28 -23.15 -21.35
N GLU A 100 1.65 -24.02 -22.29
CA GLU A 100 1.73 -25.47 -22.01
C GLU A 100 2.84 -25.78 -21.00
N ALA A 101 3.98 -25.08 -21.09
CA ALA A 101 5.08 -25.22 -20.14
C ALA A 101 4.65 -24.79 -18.73
N VAL A 102 3.93 -23.66 -18.62
CA VAL A 102 3.41 -23.15 -17.35
C VAL A 102 2.38 -24.11 -16.74
N GLU A 103 1.43 -24.62 -17.54
CA GLU A 103 0.42 -25.59 -17.05
C GLU A 103 1.08 -26.87 -16.52
N LYS A 104 2.09 -27.39 -17.23
CA LYS A 104 2.86 -28.55 -16.77
C LYS A 104 3.64 -28.26 -15.48
N TRP A 105 4.25 -27.08 -15.39
CA TRP A 105 4.96 -26.65 -14.19
C TRP A 105 4.02 -26.54 -12.98
N LEU A 106 2.85 -25.92 -13.14
CA LEU A 106 1.84 -25.81 -12.08
C LEU A 106 1.37 -27.19 -11.59
N LYS A 107 1.13 -28.11 -12.53
CA LYS A 107 0.73 -29.49 -12.20
C LYS A 107 1.81 -30.24 -11.41
N ASN A 108 3.08 -30.06 -11.76
CA ASN A 108 4.19 -30.70 -11.07
C ASN A 108 4.39 -30.18 -9.63
N HIS A 109 3.92 -28.96 -9.33
CA HIS A 109 4.06 -28.31 -8.02
C HIS A 109 2.73 -28.21 -7.26
N GLU A 110 1.69 -28.93 -7.70
CA GLU A 110 0.34 -28.86 -7.15
C GLU A 110 0.33 -29.10 -5.63
N ASP A 111 1.01 -30.14 -5.16
CA ASP A 111 1.09 -30.48 -3.73
C ASP A 111 1.72 -29.37 -2.89
N ASP A 112 2.73 -28.68 -3.43
CA ASP A 112 3.40 -27.60 -2.72
C ASP A 112 2.55 -26.32 -2.70
N PHE A 113 1.80 -26.04 -3.77
CA PHE A 113 0.78 -24.98 -3.76
C PHE A 113 -0.35 -25.27 -2.79
N VAL A 114 -0.77 -26.54 -2.65
CA VAL A 114 -1.77 -26.94 -1.65
C VAL A 114 -1.25 -26.71 -0.22
N LYS A 115 0.02 -27.06 0.06
CA LYS A 115 0.65 -26.77 1.37
C LYS A 115 0.73 -25.26 1.63
N LEU A 116 1.20 -24.48 0.66
CA LEU A 116 1.31 -23.03 0.76
C LEU A 116 -0.07 -22.39 1.01
N SER A 117 -1.11 -22.85 0.30
CA SER A 117 -2.48 -22.41 0.47
C SER A 117 -3.00 -22.67 1.89
N LYS A 118 -2.74 -23.86 2.45
CA LYS A 118 -3.09 -24.18 3.85
C LYS A 118 -2.37 -23.27 4.86
N GLN A 119 -1.08 -23.02 4.65
CA GLN A 119 -0.31 -22.11 5.51
C GLN A 119 -0.87 -20.68 5.45
N ARG A 120 -1.17 -20.19 4.24
CA ARG A 120 -1.81 -18.88 4.02
C ARG A 120 -3.17 -18.77 4.67
N LEU A 121 -3.98 -19.83 4.65
CA LEU A 121 -5.28 -19.87 5.32
C LEU A 121 -5.10 -19.69 6.84
N ILE A 122 -4.25 -20.50 7.47
CA ILE A 122 -3.99 -20.44 8.92
C ILE A 122 -3.48 -19.05 9.32
N ALA A 123 -2.46 -18.55 8.61
CA ALA A 123 -1.91 -17.22 8.89
C ALA A 123 -2.93 -16.10 8.65
N GLY A 124 -3.78 -16.24 7.63
CA GLY A 124 -4.87 -15.31 7.36
C GLY A 124 -5.94 -15.30 8.44
N GLU A 125 -6.31 -16.47 8.98
CA GLU A 125 -7.25 -16.60 10.09
C GLU A 125 -6.69 -15.98 11.37
N GLU A 126 -5.44 -16.30 11.73
CA GLU A 126 -4.77 -15.73 12.91
C GLU A 126 -4.62 -14.21 12.79
N TYR A 127 -4.18 -13.72 11.63
CA TYR A 127 -4.10 -12.29 11.37
C TYR A 127 -5.47 -11.61 11.48
N ARG A 128 -6.51 -12.21 10.91
CA ARG A 128 -7.89 -11.68 11.00
C ARG A 128 -8.35 -11.59 12.45
N GLU A 129 -8.19 -12.64 13.25
CA GLU A 129 -8.59 -12.64 14.67
C GLU A 129 -7.84 -11.57 15.46
N ASN A 130 -6.51 -11.48 15.32
CA ASN A 130 -5.70 -10.47 15.99
C ASN A 130 -6.12 -9.04 15.60
N VAL A 131 -6.37 -8.82 14.31
CA VAL A 131 -6.77 -7.52 13.79
C VAL A 131 -8.15 -7.09 14.28
N ILE A 132 -9.13 -8.00 14.29
CA ILE A 132 -10.49 -7.75 14.79
C ILE A 132 -10.42 -7.46 16.28
N HIS A 133 -9.70 -8.27 17.04
CA HIS A 133 -9.58 -8.09 18.48
C HIS A 133 -8.98 -6.72 18.82
N HIS A 134 -7.89 -6.33 18.15
CA HIS A 134 -7.27 -5.01 18.33
C HIS A 134 -8.22 -3.87 17.94
N ASN A 135 -8.92 -3.99 16.81
CA ASN A 135 -9.93 -3.02 16.37
C ASN A 135 -11.03 -2.80 17.41
N MET A 136 -11.52 -3.88 18.00
CA MET A 136 -12.59 -3.83 18.98
C MET A 136 -12.12 -3.18 20.27
N ILE A 137 -10.90 -3.46 20.73
CA ILE A 137 -10.31 -2.79 21.90
C ILE A 137 -10.22 -1.28 21.64
N GLU A 138 -9.61 -0.87 20.52
CA GLU A 138 -9.42 0.55 20.21
C GLU A 138 -10.75 1.30 20.05
N LEU A 139 -11.74 0.66 19.43
CA LEU A 139 -13.11 1.20 19.34
C LEU A 139 -13.70 1.43 20.73
N VAL A 140 -13.63 0.42 21.61
CA VAL A 140 -14.19 0.49 22.96
C VAL A 140 -13.48 1.57 23.77
N ASP A 141 -12.15 1.67 23.67
CA ASP A 141 -11.36 2.70 24.35
C ASP A 141 -11.76 4.11 23.88
N LEU A 142 -11.94 4.33 22.58
CA LEU A 142 -12.40 5.61 22.03
C LEU A 142 -13.81 5.99 22.51
N LEU A 143 -14.73 5.03 22.53
CA LEU A 143 -16.11 5.25 23.00
C LEU A 143 -16.14 5.49 24.52
N ALA A 144 -15.32 4.78 25.29
CA ALA A 144 -15.21 4.99 26.74
C ALA A 144 -14.58 6.35 27.09
N ALA A 145 -13.63 6.82 26.27
CA ALA A 145 -12.98 8.12 26.47
C ALA A 145 -13.88 9.31 26.08
N ASN A 146 -14.86 9.12 25.20
CA ASN A 146 -15.76 10.17 24.74
C ASN A 146 -17.22 9.68 24.66
N PRO A 147 -18.05 9.97 25.69
CA PRO A 147 -19.45 9.52 25.74
C PRO A 147 -20.33 10.02 24.59
N ASP A 148 -20.00 11.15 23.98
CA ASP A 148 -20.76 11.74 22.86
C ASP A 148 -20.31 11.18 21.49
N MET A 149 -19.25 10.36 21.46
CA MET A 149 -18.74 9.77 20.23
C MET A 149 -19.66 8.64 19.77
N LEU A 150 -19.98 8.65 18.47
CA LEU A 150 -20.74 7.57 17.84
C LEU A 150 -19.80 6.45 17.35
N PRO A 151 -20.24 5.18 17.37
CA PRO A 151 -19.45 4.06 16.89
C PRO A 151 -18.91 4.24 15.46
N CYS A 152 -19.67 4.81 14.52
CA CYS A 152 -19.17 5.10 13.18
C CYS A 152 -17.97 6.07 13.17
N THR A 153 -17.97 7.05 14.07
CA THR A 153 -16.91 8.07 14.16
C THR A 153 -15.66 7.46 14.77
N ALA A 154 -15.82 6.65 15.81
CA ALA A 154 -14.73 5.90 16.42
C ALA A 154 -14.10 4.92 15.41
N ALA A 155 -14.92 4.13 14.71
CA ALA A 155 -14.44 3.20 13.70
C ALA A 155 -13.76 3.89 12.51
N GLN A 156 -14.24 5.07 12.10
CA GLN A 156 -13.56 5.88 11.08
C GLN A 156 -12.18 6.34 11.54
N ARG A 157 -12.03 6.76 12.81
CA ARG A 157 -10.73 7.15 13.37
C ARG A 157 -9.74 5.99 13.40
N VAL A 158 -10.16 4.82 13.89
CA VAL A 158 -9.37 3.58 13.87
C VAL A 158 -8.90 3.25 12.45
N SER A 159 -9.80 3.37 11.46
CA SER A 159 -9.47 3.12 10.05
C SER A 159 -8.43 4.10 9.51
N ILE A 160 -8.58 5.41 9.76
CA ILE A 160 -7.64 6.44 9.29
C ILE A 160 -6.27 6.27 9.96
N GLN A 161 -6.24 6.05 11.28
CA GLN A 161 -5.01 5.82 12.02
C GLN A 161 -4.26 4.60 11.49
N ARG A 162 -4.98 3.54 11.11
CA ARG A 162 -4.39 2.34 10.50
C ARG A 162 -3.89 2.56 9.08
N LEU A 163 -4.64 3.27 8.24
CA LEU A 163 -4.16 3.62 6.90
C LEU A 163 -2.84 4.40 7.01
N SER A 164 -2.80 5.39 7.92
CA SER A 164 -1.60 6.16 8.21
C SER A 164 -0.45 5.32 8.79
N ALA A 165 -0.73 4.40 9.72
CA ALA A 165 0.27 3.51 10.30
C ALA A 165 0.81 2.48 9.29
N LYS A 166 -0.05 1.96 8.40
CA LYS A 166 0.35 1.04 7.33
C LYS A 166 1.18 1.77 6.27
N GLU A 167 0.87 3.02 5.98
CA GLU A 167 1.67 3.85 5.08
C GLU A 167 3.01 4.26 5.71
N SER A 168 3.06 4.53 7.02
CA SER A 168 4.31 4.86 7.72
C SER A 168 5.29 3.69 7.88
N GLN A 169 4.79 2.45 7.81
CA GLN A 169 5.61 1.23 7.81
C GLN A 169 6.19 0.85 6.44
N ARG A 170 5.84 1.56 5.36
CA ARG A 170 6.39 1.24 4.04
C ARG A 170 7.88 1.52 3.99
N THR A 171 8.58 0.60 3.32
CA THR A 171 10.02 0.68 3.11
C THR A 171 10.36 1.11 1.69
N ALA A 172 11.63 1.45 1.45
CA ALA A 172 12.15 1.75 0.12
C ALA A 172 11.83 0.62 -0.87
N LYS A 173 11.93 -0.64 -0.45
CA LYS A 173 11.58 -1.81 -1.28
C LYS A 173 10.12 -1.82 -1.72
N ASP A 174 9.22 -1.31 -0.90
CA ASP A 174 7.78 -1.32 -1.19
C ASP A 174 7.38 -0.21 -2.17
N ILE A 175 8.14 0.88 -2.20
CA ILE A 175 7.79 2.07 -2.99
C ILE A 175 8.67 2.28 -4.22
N MET A 176 9.88 1.70 -4.25
CA MET A 176 10.85 1.94 -5.32
C MET A 176 10.30 1.64 -6.70
N VAL A 177 10.80 2.40 -7.67
CA VAL A 177 10.54 2.18 -9.09
C VAL A 177 11.81 1.71 -9.79
N PRO A 178 11.71 1.05 -10.95
CA PRO A 178 12.89 0.70 -11.73
C PRO A 178 13.77 1.93 -12.02
N ILE A 179 15.08 1.76 -11.90
CA ILE A 179 16.08 2.73 -12.32
C ILE A 179 16.77 2.22 -13.58
N PRO A 180 16.92 3.03 -14.64
CA PRO A 180 17.70 2.62 -15.80
C PRO A 180 19.17 2.46 -15.41
N THR A 181 19.81 1.41 -15.92
CA THR A 181 21.21 1.10 -15.64
C THR A 181 22.04 1.19 -16.92
N ILE A 182 23.27 1.68 -16.81
CA ILE A 182 24.20 1.82 -17.94
C ILE A 182 25.62 1.41 -17.53
N ASP A 183 26.40 0.86 -18.47
CA ASP A 183 27.81 0.53 -18.23
C ASP A 183 28.67 1.79 -18.20
N MET A 184 29.69 1.82 -17.33
CA MET A 184 30.58 2.96 -17.18
C MET A 184 31.29 3.38 -18.49
N LYS A 185 31.50 2.42 -19.41
CA LYS A 185 32.17 2.64 -20.70
C LYS A 185 31.22 3.12 -21.79
N SER A 186 29.91 3.14 -21.55
CA SER A 186 28.95 3.70 -22.50
C SER A 186 29.16 5.19 -22.71
N SER A 187 28.65 5.73 -23.81
CA SER A 187 28.78 7.16 -24.11
C SER A 187 27.79 8.00 -23.30
N MET A 188 28.13 9.27 -23.08
CA MET A 188 27.20 10.26 -22.54
C MET A 188 25.90 10.38 -23.37
N GLN A 189 26.00 10.21 -24.70
CA GLN A 189 24.84 10.24 -25.59
C GLN A 189 23.90 9.06 -25.34
N ASP A 190 24.43 7.87 -25.05
CA ASP A 190 23.62 6.69 -24.72
C ASP A 190 22.90 6.87 -23.38
N ALA A 191 23.57 7.49 -22.39
CA ALA A 191 22.94 7.86 -21.13
C ALA A 191 21.77 8.83 -21.35
N ALA A 192 21.98 9.89 -22.14
CA ALA A 192 20.93 10.86 -22.47
C ALA A 192 19.73 10.20 -23.16
N LYS A 193 19.98 9.34 -24.17
CA LYS A 193 18.92 8.59 -24.84
C LYS A 193 18.15 7.70 -23.86
N LEU A 194 18.86 6.96 -23.00
CA LEU A 194 18.25 6.08 -22.01
C LEU A 194 17.37 6.85 -21.01
N MET A 195 17.82 8.03 -20.57
CA MET A 195 17.04 8.93 -19.70
C MET A 195 15.73 9.35 -20.36
N ILE A 196 15.77 9.75 -21.64
CA ILE A 196 14.58 10.16 -22.41
C ILE A 196 13.64 8.97 -22.62
N GLU A 197 14.16 7.85 -23.10
CA GLU A 197 13.35 6.65 -23.40
C GLU A 197 12.64 6.09 -22.16
N LYS A 198 13.30 6.15 -21.00
CA LYS A 198 12.76 5.65 -19.73
C LYS A 198 12.09 6.73 -18.89
N ASN A 199 12.00 7.97 -19.40
CA ASN A 199 11.48 9.14 -18.69
C ASN A 199 12.05 9.25 -17.26
N SER A 200 13.38 9.15 -17.14
CA SER A 200 14.11 9.16 -15.87
C SER A 200 15.26 10.13 -15.94
N GLY A 201 15.27 11.17 -15.09
CA GLY A 201 16.38 12.13 -14.98
C GLY A 201 17.63 11.61 -14.26
N ILE A 202 17.66 10.33 -13.90
CA ILE A 202 18.79 9.66 -13.25
C ILE A 202 18.99 8.26 -13.84
N VAL A 203 20.26 7.86 -14.02
CA VAL A 203 20.67 6.50 -14.38
C VAL A 203 21.72 5.98 -13.41
N ALA A 204 21.65 4.70 -13.09
CA ALA A 204 22.66 4.00 -12.30
C ALA A 204 23.80 3.55 -13.21
N VAL A 205 25.02 3.93 -12.86
CA VAL A 205 26.24 3.58 -13.60
C VAL A 205 26.86 2.35 -12.96
N LEU A 206 27.01 1.30 -13.75
CA LEU A 206 27.46 0.00 -13.30
C LEU A 206 28.84 -0.35 -13.85
N SER A 207 29.59 -1.11 -13.06
CA SER A 207 30.78 -1.83 -13.50
C SER A 207 30.71 -3.25 -12.96
N GLU A 208 30.85 -4.26 -13.82
CA GLU A 208 30.72 -5.67 -13.45
C GLU A 208 29.42 -5.99 -12.67
N GLY A 209 28.34 -5.29 -12.99
CA GLY A 209 27.02 -5.44 -12.34
C GLY A 209 26.90 -4.81 -10.95
N LYS A 210 27.91 -4.08 -10.47
CA LYS A 210 27.88 -3.32 -9.21
C LYS A 210 27.72 -1.84 -9.47
N LEU A 211 27.01 -1.15 -8.56
CA LEU A 211 26.89 0.31 -8.61
C LEU A 211 28.26 0.96 -8.35
N ILE A 212 28.70 1.82 -9.28
CA ILE A 212 29.90 2.64 -9.11
C ILE A 212 29.62 4.14 -9.08
N GLY A 213 28.42 4.55 -9.50
CA GLY A 213 28.08 5.95 -9.68
C GLY A 213 26.66 6.15 -10.15
N VAL A 214 26.22 7.40 -10.18
CA VAL A 214 25.00 7.84 -10.87
C VAL A 214 25.35 8.94 -11.87
N ALA A 215 24.52 9.07 -12.90
CA ALA A 215 24.54 10.22 -13.78
C ALA A 215 23.13 10.79 -13.88
N THR A 216 23.02 12.11 -13.84
CA THR A 216 21.76 12.86 -13.89
C THR A 216 21.69 13.73 -15.14
N ASP A 217 20.51 14.26 -15.43
CA ASP A 217 20.32 15.30 -16.44
C ASP A 217 21.20 16.53 -16.19
N TRP A 218 21.39 16.90 -14.92
CA TRP A 218 22.32 17.96 -14.50
C TRP A 218 23.76 17.64 -14.89
N ASP A 219 24.24 16.42 -14.65
CA ASP A 219 25.62 16.02 -14.99
C ASP A 219 25.89 16.14 -16.50
N ILE A 220 24.91 15.71 -17.32
CA ILE A 220 24.98 15.82 -18.79
C ILE A 220 24.95 17.28 -19.24
N THR A 221 24.08 18.08 -18.62
CA THR A 221 23.93 19.51 -18.92
C THR A 221 25.21 20.27 -18.56
N GLN A 222 25.79 19.97 -17.40
CA GLN A 222 27.05 20.56 -16.92
C GLN A 222 28.21 20.21 -17.86
N ALA A 223 28.39 18.93 -18.19
CA ALA A 223 29.43 18.49 -19.13
C ALA A 223 29.29 19.19 -20.49
N THR A 224 28.06 19.34 -20.99
CA THR A 224 27.79 20.04 -22.25
C THR A 224 28.14 21.53 -22.16
N ALA A 225 27.81 22.19 -21.05
CA ALA A 225 28.14 23.60 -20.81
C ALA A 225 29.66 23.84 -20.74
N ASP A 226 30.40 22.87 -20.21
CA ASP A 226 31.86 22.89 -20.13
C ASP A 226 32.56 22.54 -21.46
N GLY A 227 31.78 22.30 -22.53
CA GLY A 227 32.31 21.93 -23.86
C GLY A 227 32.80 20.49 -23.94
N VAL A 228 32.48 19.66 -22.95
CA VAL A 228 32.83 18.24 -22.90
C VAL A 228 31.76 17.44 -23.63
N CYS A 229 32.01 17.19 -24.91
CA CYS A 229 31.18 16.33 -25.76
C CYS A 229 31.94 15.03 -26.07
N ASP A 230 31.20 13.94 -26.33
CA ASP A 230 31.75 12.63 -26.73
C ASP A 230 32.66 11.94 -25.70
N VAL A 231 32.28 12.03 -24.42
CA VAL A 231 32.91 11.30 -23.32
C VAL A 231 32.11 10.08 -22.88
N THR A 232 32.77 9.18 -22.15
CA THR A 232 32.12 8.07 -21.46
C THR A 232 31.40 8.54 -20.21
N VAL A 233 30.38 7.79 -19.78
CA VAL A 233 29.62 8.08 -18.56
C VAL A 233 30.52 8.12 -17.32
N GLU A 234 31.57 7.30 -17.27
CA GLU A 234 32.57 7.30 -16.20
C GLU A 234 33.18 8.69 -15.93
N LYS A 235 33.30 9.56 -16.95
CA LYS A 235 33.91 10.89 -16.78
C LYS A 235 32.96 11.94 -16.20
N ILE A 236 31.65 11.70 -16.26
CA ILE A 236 30.63 12.64 -15.78
C ILE A 236 29.88 12.11 -14.55
N THR A 237 30.14 10.86 -14.15
CA THR A 237 29.42 10.22 -13.06
C THR A 237 29.79 10.79 -11.70
N THR A 238 28.78 10.97 -10.85
CA THR A 238 28.97 11.18 -9.42
C THR A 238 29.29 9.84 -8.75
N LYS A 239 30.49 9.71 -8.16
CA LYS A 239 30.99 8.46 -7.55
C LYS A 239 30.56 8.29 -6.09
N ASP A 240 30.44 9.40 -5.34
CA ASP A 240 29.95 9.37 -3.96
C ASP A 240 28.42 9.35 -3.96
N VAL A 241 27.87 8.17 -4.26
CA VAL A 241 26.43 7.98 -4.39
C VAL A 241 25.79 7.79 -3.03
N ILE A 242 24.87 8.68 -2.67
CA ILE A 242 23.93 8.44 -1.57
C ILE A 242 22.94 7.37 -2.02
N THR A 243 22.80 6.31 -1.22
CA THR A 243 21.94 5.15 -1.55
C THR A 243 21.01 4.83 -0.40
N ALA A 244 19.82 4.33 -0.71
CA ALA A 244 18.89 3.81 0.28
C ALA A 244 19.07 2.29 0.44
N SER A 245 19.03 1.81 1.68
CA SER A 245 18.78 0.39 1.94
C SER A 245 17.33 0.06 1.55
N PRO A 246 17.03 -1.15 1.03
CA PRO A 246 15.66 -1.59 0.79
C PRO A 246 14.75 -1.50 2.03
N ASP A 247 15.34 -1.53 3.23
CA ASP A 247 14.60 -1.53 4.49
C ASP A 247 14.40 -0.11 5.07
N TYR A 248 14.90 0.94 4.42
CA TYR A 248 14.68 2.33 4.85
C TYR A 248 13.20 2.67 4.88
N THR A 249 12.75 3.32 5.95
CA THR A 249 11.38 3.83 6.03
C THR A 249 11.20 5.03 5.11
N MET A 250 9.94 5.37 4.80
CA MET A 250 9.61 6.61 4.10
C MET A 250 10.26 7.85 4.73
N LEU A 251 10.29 7.90 6.07
CA LEU A 251 10.88 9.03 6.79
C LEU A 251 12.39 9.09 6.62
N ASP A 252 13.07 7.94 6.63
CA ASP A 252 14.52 7.88 6.38
C ASP A 252 14.85 8.36 4.97
N ILE A 253 14.06 7.93 3.97
CA ILE A 253 14.23 8.37 2.58
C ILE A 253 14.08 9.89 2.47
N VAL A 254 13.02 10.46 3.03
CA VAL A 254 12.78 11.92 3.00
C VAL A 254 13.94 12.67 3.67
N ARG A 255 14.38 12.21 4.84
CA ARG A 255 15.51 12.83 5.56
C ARG A 255 16.79 12.84 4.74
N GLU A 256 17.13 11.72 4.09
CA GLU A 256 18.32 11.60 3.25
C GLU A 256 18.20 12.49 2.01
N LEU A 257 17.05 12.52 1.32
CA LEU A 257 16.81 13.41 0.18
C LEU A 257 17.00 14.89 0.57
N GLU A 258 16.45 15.31 1.71
CA GLU A 258 16.57 16.69 2.20
C GLU A 258 17.99 17.02 2.67
N GLN A 259 18.61 16.14 3.45
CA GLN A 259 19.94 16.34 4.02
C GLN A 259 21.00 16.51 2.94
N TYR A 260 20.95 15.70 1.88
CA TYR A 260 21.91 15.73 0.79
C TYR A 260 21.45 16.61 -0.40
N GLN A 261 20.29 17.25 -0.29
CA GLN A 261 19.71 18.12 -1.32
C GLN A 261 19.59 17.45 -2.69
N ILE A 262 19.20 16.16 -2.69
CA ILE A 262 19.03 15.35 -3.91
C ILE A 262 17.54 15.04 -4.12
N SER A 263 17.13 14.94 -5.39
CA SER A 263 15.74 14.64 -5.76
C SER A 263 15.45 13.14 -5.83
N ALA A 264 16.47 12.31 -6.01
CA ALA A 264 16.36 10.87 -6.11
C ALA A 264 17.64 10.17 -5.64
N MET A 265 17.50 8.93 -5.16
CA MET A 265 18.62 8.06 -4.82
C MET A 265 18.36 6.61 -5.24
N PRO A 266 19.40 5.85 -5.65
CA PRO A 266 19.26 4.41 -5.90
C PRO A 266 18.99 3.63 -4.61
N VAL A 267 18.16 2.58 -4.74
CA VAL A 267 17.99 1.55 -3.70
C VAL A 267 18.96 0.42 -3.98
N VAL A 268 19.83 0.10 -3.02
CA VAL A 268 20.94 -0.85 -3.21
C VAL A 268 20.92 -1.90 -2.11
N LYS A 269 21.16 -3.16 -2.48
CA LYS A 269 21.42 -4.25 -1.54
C LYS A 269 22.60 -5.08 -2.03
N ASP A 270 23.56 -5.34 -1.14
CA ASP A 270 24.75 -6.14 -1.43
C ASP A 270 25.52 -5.68 -2.70
N GLY A 271 25.55 -4.36 -2.93
CA GLY A 271 26.18 -3.72 -4.08
C GLY A 271 25.39 -3.78 -5.39
N LYS A 272 24.21 -4.42 -5.39
CA LYS A 272 23.30 -4.50 -6.54
C LYS A 272 22.22 -3.44 -6.45
N VAL A 273 21.95 -2.79 -7.58
CA VAL A 273 20.87 -1.81 -7.71
C VAL A 273 19.54 -2.53 -7.87
N LEU A 274 18.59 -2.22 -7.00
CA LEU A 274 17.23 -2.79 -7.02
C LEU A 274 16.21 -1.85 -7.67
N GLY A 275 16.44 -0.53 -7.58
CA GLY A 275 15.51 0.50 -8.04
C GLY A 275 15.96 1.89 -7.65
N LYS A 276 15.04 2.86 -7.68
CA LYS A 276 15.21 4.21 -7.13
C LYS A 276 14.00 4.67 -6.34
N VAL A 277 14.25 5.59 -5.43
CA VAL A 277 13.23 6.38 -4.72
C VAL A 277 13.48 7.86 -4.99
N SER A 278 12.42 8.67 -5.04
CA SER A 278 12.51 10.10 -5.31
C SER A 278 11.45 10.90 -4.56
N SER A 279 11.71 12.18 -4.34
CA SER A 279 10.77 13.11 -3.70
C SER A 279 9.44 13.20 -4.47
N ASP A 280 9.50 13.23 -5.80
CA ASP A 280 8.31 13.24 -6.66
C ASP A 280 7.48 11.97 -6.51
N LEU A 281 8.13 10.81 -6.44
CA LEU A 281 7.46 9.53 -6.23
C LEU A 281 6.72 9.52 -4.89
N ILE A 282 7.37 10.06 -3.85
CA ILE A 282 6.80 10.17 -2.51
C ILE A 282 5.57 11.09 -2.53
N THR A 283 5.71 12.25 -3.16
CA THR A 283 4.66 13.28 -3.20
C THR A 283 3.44 12.83 -4.02
N GLN A 284 3.66 12.35 -5.25
CA GLN A 284 2.57 11.99 -6.17
C GLN A 284 1.79 10.75 -5.72
N ARG A 285 2.45 9.75 -5.14
CA ARG A 285 1.79 8.48 -4.81
C ARG A 285 1.26 8.41 -3.38
N TYR A 286 1.83 9.18 -2.44
CA TYR A 286 1.57 8.95 -1.02
C TYR A 286 1.17 10.20 -0.24
N VAL A 287 1.60 11.41 -0.63
CA VAL A 287 1.11 12.62 0.04
C VAL A 287 -0.32 12.95 -0.39
N LEU A 288 -0.68 12.70 -1.65
CA LEU A 288 -2.04 12.91 -2.17
C LEU A 288 -3.07 11.90 -1.65
N SER A 289 -2.66 10.72 -1.15
CA SER A 289 -3.59 9.76 -0.52
C SER A 289 -3.89 10.11 0.95
N LEU A 290 -3.07 10.97 1.55
CA LEU A 290 -3.17 11.41 2.95
C LEU A 290 -3.91 12.76 3.13
N LEU A 291 -4.14 13.49 2.03
CA LEU A 291 -4.92 14.74 1.98
C LEU A 291 -6.35 14.49 1.49
#